data_AF-A0A9W8X9L2-F1
#
_entry.id   AF-A0A9W8X9L2-F1
#
_cell.length_a   1.000
_cell.length_b   1.000
_cell.length_c   1.000
_cell.angle_alpha   90.00
_cell.angle_beta   90.00
_cell.angle_gamma   90.00
#
_symmetry.space_group_name_H-M   'P 1'
#
loop_
_entity.id
_entity.type
_entity.pdbx_description
1 polymer ?
#
loop_
_entity_poly.entity_id
_entity_poly.type
_entity_poly.pdbx_seq_one_letter_code
_entity_poly.pdbx_strand_id
1 'polypeptide(L)'
;MDEDAVSILMSTVEHIAESLDTAHDSWRDHLQSIRNITAVLEFSDTHPDESRRQWQLPLIGVFQRVAYADADSGGVSDIANWCLKQAVTLLQVYPDDVELLTLIGRNWLFRAQRSLAKIHLSEQSSNSSGGSQFVSLSASEEDRQARRNNAEAESRLHMSDYVEARGILLPAVEYLRRATDAARAQDRITGDLLSTEQAAEAFMSLGNVSSPRMNGQYFQQALGYLRTANQLPGYILPLHLQK
;
A
#
# COMPACT_ATOMS: atom_id res chain seq x y z
N MET A 1 -19.94 -15.44 17.61
CA MET A 1 -19.47 -14.82 18.87
C MET A 1 -20.68 -14.22 19.55
N ASP A 2 -20.68 -14.21 20.88
CA ASP A 2 -21.69 -13.49 21.67
C ASP A 2 -21.47 -11.97 21.59
N GLU A 3 -22.51 -11.16 21.76
CA GLU A 3 -22.45 -9.70 21.63
C GLU A 3 -21.51 -9.07 22.67
N ASP A 4 -21.52 -9.59 23.90
CA ASP A 4 -20.61 -9.16 24.97
C ASP A 4 -19.14 -9.39 24.61
N ALA A 5 -18.84 -10.51 23.94
CA ALA A 5 -17.48 -10.81 23.49
C ALA A 5 -17.03 -9.89 22.35
N VAL A 6 -17.94 -9.52 21.45
CA VAL A 6 -17.66 -8.53 20.40
C VAL A 6 -17.40 -7.14 21.01
N SER A 7 -18.20 -6.75 22.01
CA SER A 7 -18.03 -5.46 22.71
C SER A 7 -16.66 -5.34 23.40
N ILE A 8 -16.25 -6.37 24.15
CA ILE A 8 -14.93 -6.41 24.81
C ILE A 8 -13.80 -6.36 23.78
N LEU A 9 -13.94 -7.12 22.68
CA LEU A 9 -12.97 -7.12 21.59
C LEU A 9 -12.83 -5.72 20.98
N MET A 10 -13.95 -5.07 20.65
CA MET A 10 -13.94 -3.77 20.01
C MET A 10 -13.41 -2.66 20.93
N SER A 11 -13.72 -2.71 22.23
CA SER A 11 -13.09 -1.80 23.20
C SER A 11 -11.57 -1.95 23.25
N THR A 12 -11.06 -3.19 23.13
CA THR A 12 -9.61 -3.44 23.03
C THR A 12 -9.02 -2.86 21.74
N VAL A 13 -9.72 -3.03 20.62
CA VAL A 13 -9.31 -2.49 19.31
C VAL A 13 -9.27 -0.97 19.30
N GLU A 14 -10.29 -0.34 19.86
CA GLU A 14 -10.37 1.12 20.01
C GLU A 14 -9.21 1.65 20.87
N HIS A 15 -8.92 0.99 22.00
CA HIS A 15 -7.79 1.36 22.83
C HIS A 15 -6.44 1.26 22.09
N ILE A 16 -6.24 0.20 21.30
CA ILE A 16 -5.05 0.07 20.45
C ILE A 16 -4.98 1.23 19.45
N ALA A 17 -6.09 1.56 18.78
CA ALA A 17 -6.14 2.64 17.80
C ALA A 17 -5.78 3.99 18.42
N GLU A 18 -6.38 4.34 19.57
CA GLU A 18 -6.09 5.58 20.30
C GLU A 18 -4.62 5.65 20.77
N SER A 19 -4.06 4.52 21.23
CA SER A 19 -2.65 4.43 21.61
C SER A 19 -1.72 4.71 20.42
N LEU A 20 -2.05 4.21 19.22
CA LEU A 20 -1.26 4.45 18.02
C LEU A 20 -1.34 5.90 17.55
N ASP A 21 -2.50 6.54 17.70
CA ASP A 21 -2.72 7.93 17.30
C ASP A 21 -1.99 8.91 18.24
N THR A 22 -1.83 8.55 19.51
CA THR A 22 -1.12 9.36 20.52
C THR A 22 0.39 9.10 20.55
N ALA A 23 0.81 7.83 20.42
CA ALA A 23 2.20 7.42 20.47
C ALA A 23 2.47 6.35 19.41
N HIS A 24 2.93 6.78 18.24
CA HIS A 24 3.14 5.90 17.08
C HIS A 24 4.09 4.72 17.38
N ASP A 25 5.08 4.93 18.25
CA ASP A 25 6.07 3.89 18.62
C ASP A 25 5.53 2.82 19.59
N SER A 26 4.32 3.00 20.15
CA SER A 26 3.69 2.06 21.10
C SER A 26 3.18 0.77 20.46
N TRP A 27 3.25 0.65 19.13
CA TRP A 27 2.71 -0.50 18.38
C TRP A 27 3.25 -1.86 18.86
N ARG A 28 4.49 -1.89 19.39
CA ARG A 28 5.13 -3.12 19.89
C ARG A 28 4.44 -3.68 21.13
N ASP A 29 3.86 -2.82 21.95
CA ASP A 29 3.20 -3.20 23.20
C ASP A 29 1.90 -3.97 22.94
N HIS A 30 1.30 -3.75 21.78
CA HIS A 30 0.02 -4.34 21.38
C HIS A 30 0.15 -5.71 20.71
N LEU A 31 1.36 -6.12 20.32
CA LEU A 31 1.58 -7.34 19.53
C LEU A 31 1.08 -8.61 20.22
N GLN A 32 1.30 -8.74 21.52
CA GLN A 32 0.90 -9.94 22.24
C GLN A 32 -0.63 -10.06 22.33
N SER A 33 -1.32 -8.94 22.59
CA SER A 33 -2.78 -8.88 22.63
C SER A 33 -3.39 -9.27 21.28
N ILE A 34 -2.83 -8.73 20.19
CA ILE A 34 -3.28 -9.05 18.83
C ILE A 34 -3.04 -10.52 18.50
N ARG A 35 -1.88 -11.08 18.86
CA ARG A 35 -1.59 -12.51 18.66
C ARG A 35 -2.56 -13.41 19.41
N ASN A 36 -2.92 -13.06 20.64
CA ASN A 36 -3.89 -13.82 21.42
C ASN A 36 -5.28 -13.81 20.73
N ILE A 37 -5.70 -12.67 20.19
CA ILE A 37 -6.97 -12.54 19.46
C ILE A 37 -6.92 -13.35 18.15
N THR A 38 -5.90 -13.13 17.32
CA THR A 38 -5.76 -13.79 16.00
C THR A 38 -5.58 -15.31 16.10
N ALA A 39 -5.08 -15.82 17.22
CA ALA A 39 -4.96 -17.26 17.48
C ALA A 39 -6.32 -17.97 17.66
N VAL A 40 -7.36 -17.24 18.09
CA VAL A 40 -8.69 -17.81 18.38
C VAL A 40 -9.78 -17.32 17.44
N LEU A 41 -9.53 -16.20 16.74
CA LEU A 41 -10.50 -15.56 15.86
C LEU A 41 -10.17 -15.84 14.39
N GLU A 42 -11.10 -16.50 13.71
CA GLU A 42 -11.11 -16.61 12.25
C GLU A 42 -12.51 -16.30 11.73
N PHE A 43 -12.58 -15.57 10.62
CA PHE A 43 -13.84 -15.32 9.93
C PHE A 43 -14.14 -16.50 9.00
N SER A 44 -15.40 -16.89 8.96
CA SER A 44 -15.90 -17.99 8.12
C SER A 44 -17.28 -17.64 7.59
N ASP A 45 -17.51 -16.35 7.34
CA ASP A 45 -18.77 -15.86 6.83
C ASP A 45 -19.04 -16.44 5.45
N THR A 46 -20.22 -17.02 5.29
CA THR A 46 -20.68 -17.53 3.99
C THR A 46 -21.68 -16.59 3.34
N HIS A 47 -22.32 -15.70 4.12
CA HIS A 47 -23.42 -14.85 3.70
C HIS A 47 -23.23 -13.42 4.25
N PRO A 48 -23.65 -12.39 3.52
CA PRO A 48 -23.58 -11.00 3.98
C PRO A 48 -24.35 -10.79 5.28
N ASP A 49 -23.71 -10.12 6.22
CA ASP A 49 -24.24 -9.71 7.52
C ASP A 49 -23.59 -8.39 7.94
N GLU A 50 -24.34 -7.31 7.78
CA GLU A 50 -23.85 -5.95 8.04
C GLU A 50 -23.45 -5.74 9.50
N SER A 51 -24.12 -6.41 10.44
CA SER A 51 -23.78 -6.29 11.86
C SER A 51 -22.39 -6.87 12.17
N ARG A 52 -22.01 -7.95 11.47
CA ARG A 52 -20.68 -8.54 11.58
C ARG A 52 -19.63 -7.71 10.85
N ARG A 53 -19.96 -7.26 9.64
CA ARG A 53 -19.08 -6.37 8.84
C ARG A 53 -18.62 -5.16 9.64
N GLN A 54 -19.52 -4.52 10.39
CA GLN A 54 -19.25 -3.31 11.17
C GLN A 54 -18.11 -3.43 12.18
N TRP A 55 -17.89 -4.60 12.79
CA TRP A 55 -16.78 -4.80 13.73
C TRP A 55 -15.59 -5.52 13.10
N GLN A 56 -15.82 -6.39 12.11
CA GLN A 56 -14.75 -7.14 11.45
C GLN A 56 -13.79 -6.25 10.66
N LEU A 57 -14.32 -5.26 9.94
CA LEU A 57 -13.51 -4.40 9.09
C LEU A 57 -12.59 -3.47 9.89
N PRO A 58 -13.08 -2.72 10.90
CA PRO A 58 -12.21 -1.90 11.75
C PRO A 58 -11.17 -2.72 12.50
N LEU A 59 -11.54 -3.91 12.99
CA LEU A 59 -10.61 -4.85 13.65
C LEU A 59 -9.43 -5.21 12.75
N ILE A 60 -9.69 -5.65 11.51
CA ILE A 60 -8.61 -5.94 10.55
C ILE A 60 -7.80 -4.67 10.27
N GLY A 61 -8.47 -3.52 10.11
CA GLY A 61 -7.83 -2.24 9.84
C GLY A 61 -6.80 -1.85 10.90
N VAL A 62 -7.16 -1.91 12.18
CA VAL A 62 -6.25 -1.61 13.30
C VAL A 62 -5.10 -2.61 13.37
N PHE A 63 -5.38 -3.90 13.21
CA PHE A 63 -4.33 -4.92 13.24
C PHE A 63 -3.35 -4.76 12.08
N GLN A 64 -3.83 -4.38 10.90
CA GLN A 64 -2.98 -4.06 9.76
C GLN A 64 -2.12 -2.81 10.02
N ARG A 65 -2.66 -1.78 10.66
CA ARG A 65 -1.87 -0.59 11.09
C ARG A 65 -0.73 -1.00 12.02
N VAL A 66 -0.98 -1.86 12.99
CA VAL A 66 0.08 -2.37 13.89
C VAL A 66 1.08 -3.23 13.13
N ALA A 67 0.61 -4.13 12.26
CA ALA A 67 1.48 -5.04 11.51
C ALA A 67 2.45 -4.29 10.60
N TYR A 68 2.08 -3.12 10.09
CA TYR A 68 2.90 -2.33 9.17
C TYR A 68 3.33 -0.97 9.75
N ALA A 69 3.34 -0.82 11.08
CA ALA A 69 3.87 0.38 11.74
C ALA A 69 5.37 0.63 11.41
N ASP A 70 6.09 -0.43 11.03
CA ASP A 70 7.47 -0.39 10.53
C ASP A 70 7.56 -1.21 9.22
N ALA A 71 6.85 -0.75 8.18
CA ALA A 71 6.76 -1.45 6.89
C ALA A 71 8.12 -1.57 6.18
N ASP A 72 8.99 -0.58 6.35
CA ASP A 72 10.33 -0.54 5.72
C ASP A 72 11.25 -1.65 6.23
N SER A 73 11.12 -2.05 7.51
CA SER A 73 11.83 -3.22 8.04
C SER A 73 11.16 -4.56 7.69
N GLY A 74 9.95 -4.53 7.10
CA GLY A 74 9.17 -5.68 6.68
C GLY A 74 7.94 -5.99 7.54
N GLY A 75 7.66 -5.19 8.57
CA GLY A 75 6.50 -5.34 9.44
C GLY A 75 6.44 -6.66 10.22
N VAL A 76 5.26 -6.95 10.77
CA VAL A 76 4.98 -8.12 11.61
C VAL A 76 4.22 -9.17 10.79
N SER A 77 4.98 -10.10 10.19
CA SER A 77 4.48 -10.99 9.14
C SER A 77 3.29 -11.88 9.52
N ASP A 78 3.23 -12.39 10.75
CA ASP A 78 2.14 -13.27 11.22
C ASP A 78 0.81 -12.53 11.27
N ILE A 79 0.79 -11.33 11.87
CA ILE A 79 -0.40 -10.47 11.95
C ILE A 79 -0.80 -10.00 10.54
N ALA A 80 0.17 -9.55 9.74
CA ALA A 80 -0.05 -9.12 8.36
C ALA A 80 -0.72 -10.20 7.50
N ASN A 81 -0.24 -11.45 7.61
CA ASN A 81 -0.79 -12.61 6.90
C ASN A 81 -2.20 -12.93 7.36
N TRP A 82 -2.46 -12.86 8.67
CA TRP A 82 -3.80 -13.04 9.20
C TRP A 82 -4.76 -11.98 8.65
N CYS A 83 -4.38 -10.69 8.68
CA CYS A 83 -5.21 -9.61 8.15
C CYS A 83 -5.57 -9.82 6.67
N LEU A 84 -4.58 -10.19 5.85
CA LEU A 84 -4.79 -10.48 4.43
C LEU A 84 -5.73 -11.68 4.24
N LYS A 85 -5.52 -12.78 4.96
CA LYS A 85 -6.38 -13.97 4.92
C LYS A 85 -7.82 -13.61 5.23
N GLN A 86 -8.06 -12.91 6.35
CA GLN A 86 -9.41 -12.54 6.78
C GLN A 86 -10.09 -11.58 5.79
N ALA A 87 -9.35 -10.57 5.30
CA ALA A 87 -9.90 -9.61 4.35
C ALA A 87 -10.30 -10.26 3.01
N VAL A 88 -9.50 -11.21 2.52
CA VAL A 88 -9.83 -11.97 1.30
C VAL A 88 -11.04 -12.88 1.53
N THR A 89 -11.17 -13.50 2.71
CA THR A 89 -12.38 -14.27 3.07
C THR A 89 -13.62 -13.37 3.04
N LEU A 90 -13.56 -12.19 3.65
CA LEU A 90 -14.69 -11.25 3.64
C LEU A 90 -14.99 -10.73 2.23
N LEU A 91 -13.99 -10.53 1.38
CA LEU A 91 -14.20 -10.10 0.00
C LEU A 91 -15.03 -11.12 -0.82
N GLN A 92 -14.97 -12.41 -0.49
CA GLN A 92 -15.84 -13.41 -1.14
C GLN A 92 -17.33 -13.18 -0.83
N VAL A 93 -17.63 -12.59 0.33
CA VAL A 93 -18.97 -12.25 0.79
C VAL A 93 -19.39 -10.87 0.30
N TYR A 94 -18.45 -9.91 0.26
CA TYR A 94 -18.67 -8.52 -0.14
C TYR A 94 -17.72 -8.11 -1.30
N PRO A 95 -17.99 -8.55 -2.54
CA PRO A 95 -17.02 -8.47 -3.65
C PRO A 95 -16.68 -7.06 -4.14
N ASP A 96 -17.61 -6.11 -3.96
CA ASP A 96 -17.48 -4.71 -4.38
C ASP A 96 -17.36 -3.74 -3.20
N ASP A 97 -17.00 -4.28 -2.03
CA ASP A 97 -16.77 -3.47 -0.84
C ASP A 97 -15.49 -2.64 -0.99
N VAL A 98 -15.66 -1.33 -1.09
CA VAL A 98 -14.58 -0.38 -1.32
C VAL A 98 -13.54 -0.45 -0.20
N GLU A 99 -13.96 -0.58 1.05
CA GLU A 99 -13.08 -0.57 2.22
C GLU A 99 -12.27 -1.87 2.32
N LEU A 100 -12.85 -3.02 2.01
CA LEU A 100 -12.13 -4.30 1.94
C LEU A 100 -11.13 -4.33 0.78
N LEU A 101 -11.54 -3.90 -0.42
CA LEU A 101 -10.64 -3.83 -1.58
C LEU A 101 -9.45 -2.91 -1.29
N THR A 102 -9.72 -1.76 -0.68
CA THR A 102 -8.74 -0.81 -0.16
C THR A 102 -7.78 -1.48 0.82
N LEU A 103 -8.32 -2.15 1.85
CA LEU A 103 -7.53 -2.77 2.91
C LEU A 103 -6.59 -3.84 2.36
N ILE A 104 -7.08 -4.70 1.45
CA ILE A 104 -6.28 -5.73 0.77
C ILE A 104 -5.20 -5.09 -0.09
N GLY A 105 -5.55 -4.08 -0.88
CA GLY A 105 -4.61 -3.34 -1.72
C GLY A 105 -3.46 -2.73 -0.92
N ARG A 106 -3.78 -2.07 0.21
CA ARG A 106 -2.79 -1.53 1.15
C ARG A 106 -1.92 -2.61 1.77
N ASN A 107 -2.49 -3.77 2.11
CA ASN A 107 -1.71 -4.86 2.67
C ASN A 107 -0.60 -5.28 1.71
N TRP A 108 -0.93 -5.45 0.42
CA TRP A 108 0.06 -5.74 -0.61
C TRP A 108 1.06 -4.60 -0.80
N LEU A 109 0.62 -3.35 -0.82
CA LEU A 109 1.51 -2.19 -0.92
C LEU A 109 2.53 -2.17 0.23
N PHE A 110 2.08 -2.33 1.48
CA PHE A 110 2.98 -2.35 2.65
C PHE A 110 3.96 -3.52 2.63
N ARG A 111 3.57 -4.68 2.11
CA ARG A 111 4.51 -5.82 1.92
C ARG A 111 5.64 -5.49 0.95
N ALA A 112 5.40 -4.61 -0.03
CA ALA A 112 6.41 -4.22 -0.99
C ALA A 112 7.44 -3.24 -0.41
N GLN A 113 7.12 -2.52 0.67
CA GLN A 113 7.92 -1.41 1.18
C GLN A 113 9.35 -1.82 1.53
N ARG A 114 9.55 -2.99 2.16
CA ARG A 114 10.90 -3.50 2.43
C ARG A 114 11.74 -3.69 1.16
N SER A 115 11.16 -4.26 0.10
CA SER A 115 11.87 -4.44 -1.17
C SER A 115 12.12 -3.09 -1.85
N LEU A 116 11.17 -2.16 -1.79
CA LEU A 116 11.32 -0.79 -2.29
C LEU A 116 12.43 -0.01 -1.55
N ALA A 117 12.50 -0.13 -0.22
CA ALA A 117 13.53 0.50 0.60
C ALA A 117 14.94 -0.02 0.24
N LYS A 118 15.09 -1.34 0.03
CA LYS A 118 16.36 -1.92 -0.45
C LYS A 118 16.75 -1.41 -1.83
N ILE A 119 15.80 -1.34 -2.76
CA ILE A 119 16.03 -0.80 -4.10
C ILE A 119 16.55 0.64 -3.98
N HIS A 120 15.85 1.48 -3.22
CA HIS A 120 16.22 2.88 -3.02
C HIS A 120 17.63 3.02 -2.41
N LEU A 121 17.98 2.21 -1.40
CA LEU A 121 19.33 2.19 -0.83
C LEU A 121 20.40 1.78 -1.87
N SER A 122 20.11 0.77 -2.69
CA SER A 122 21.03 0.32 -3.74
C SER A 122 21.25 1.38 -4.82
N GLU A 123 20.21 2.13 -5.19
CA GLU A 123 20.28 3.20 -6.18
C GLU A 123 21.05 4.42 -5.65
N GLN A 124 20.84 4.80 -4.38
CA GLN A 124 21.61 5.86 -3.73
C GLN A 124 23.11 5.54 -3.68
N SER A 125 23.46 4.30 -3.34
CA SER A 125 24.86 3.87 -3.31
C SER A 125 25.54 3.89 -4.68
N SER A 126 24.77 3.66 -5.76
CA SER A 126 25.27 3.65 -7.13
C SER A 126 25.49 5.07 -7.70
N ASN A 127 24.66 6.03 -7.28
CA ASN A 127 24.77 7.44 -7.72
C ASN A 127 25.92 8.22 -7.05
N SER A 128 26.51 7.70 -5.96
CA SER A 128 27.63 8.35 -5.25
C SER A 128 28.95 8.38 -6.04
N SER A 129 29.02 7.72 -7.20
CA SER A 129 30.26 7.58 -8.00
C SER A 129 30.39 8.59 -9.15
N GLY A 130 29.40 9.47 -9.37
CA GLY A 130 29.36 10.37 -10.52
C GLY A 130 29.22 11.82 -10.10
N GLY A 131 30.35 12.47 -9.74
CA GLY A 131 30.39 13.92 -9.60
C GLY A 131 29.93 14.59 -10.90
N SER A 132 28.75 15.18 -10.89
CA SER A 132 28.17 15.91 -12.01
C SER A 132 28.96 17.21 -12.22
N GLN A 133 30.03 17.13 -13.00
CA GLN A 133 30.46 18.28 -13.78
C GLN A 133 29.34 18.55 -14.80
N PHE A 134 28.72 19.72 -14.70
CA PHE A 134 27.74 20.22 -15.64
C PHE A 134 28.44 20.51 -16.97
N VAL A 135 28.71 19.48 -17.75
CA VAL A 135 29.25 19.59 -19.10
C VAL A 135 28.07 19.73 -20.05
N SER A 136 28.02 20.81 -20.83
CA SER A 136 27.00 20.96 -21.87
C SER A 136 27.26 19.90 -22.94
N LEU A 137 26.47 18.83 -22.93
CA LEU A 137 26.54 17.73 -23.90
C LEU A 137 25.92 18.17 -25.23
N SER A 138 26.39 17.60 -26.32
CA SER A 138 25.68 17.68 -27.60
C SER A 138 24.44 16.77 -27.57
N ALA A 139 23.42 17.06 -28.39
CA ALA A 139 22.23 16.21 -28.52
C ALA A 139 22.56 14.73 -28.82
N SER A 140 23.67 14.46 -29.52
CA SER A 140 24.13 13.10 -29.81
C SER A 140 24.73 12.37 -28.59
N GLU A 141 25.32 13.12 -27.67
CA GLU A 141 25.87 12.59 -26.42
C GLU A 141 24.78 12.42 -25.38
N GLU A 142 23.80 13.31 -25.34
CA GLU A 142 22.57 13.15 -24.55
C GLU A 142 21.82 11.87 -24.95
N ASP A 143 21.63 11.63 -26.25
CA ASP A 143 21.00 10.40 -26.75
C ASP A 143 21.79 9.13 -26.37
N ARG A 144 23.12 9.17 -26.45
CA ARG A 144 23.97 8.04 -26.05
C ARG A 144 23.92 7.80 -24.55
N GLN A 145 23.92 8.87 -23.76
CA GLN A 145 23.82 8.78 -22.30
C GLN A 145 22.45 8.23 -21.88
N ALA A 146 21.36 8.72 -22.50
CA ALA A 146 20.01 8.20 -22.26
C ALA A 146 19.90 6.71 -22.58
N ARG A 147 20.50 6.25 -23.69
CA ARG A 147 20.54 4.82 -24.03
C ARG A 147 21.32 3.98 -23.02
N ARG A 148 22.44 4.48 -22.51
CA ARG A 148 23.22 3.80 -21.45
C ARG A 148 22.42 3.71 -20.16
N ASN A 149 21.85 4.83 -19.72
CA ASN A 149 21.02 4.89 -18.53
C ASN A 149 19.82 3.92 -18.65
N ASN A 150 19.18 3.85 -19.81
CA ASN A 150 18.07 2.92 -20.06
C ASN A 150 18.52 1.45 -20.04
N ALA A 151 19.70 1.13 -20.59
CA ALA A 151 20.24 -0.23 -20.56
C ALA A 151 20.61 -0.66 -19.12
N GLU A 152 21.20 0.25 -18.34
CA GLU A 152 21.48 0.01 -16.92
C GLU A 152 20.20 -0.18 -16.10
N ALA A 153 19.18 0.66 -16.34
CA ALA A 153 17.88 0.51 -15.73
C ALA A 153 17.24 -0.84 -16.10
N GLU A 154 17.28 -1.25 -17.38
CA GLU A 154 16.79 -2.55 -17.82
C GLU A 154 17.52 -3.72 -17.14
N SER A 155 18.84 -3.62 -16.94
CA SER A 155 19.61 -4.65 -16.23
C SER A 155 19.19 -4.79 -14.76
N ARG A 156 18.89 -3.68 -14.07
CA ARG A 156 18.48 -3.69 -12.65
C ARG A 156 17.13 -4.39 -12.44
N LEU A 157 16.25 -4.35 -13.44
CA LEU A 157 14.95 -5.02 -13.36
C LEU A 157 15.07 -6.54 -13.18
N HIS A 158 16.20 -7.16 -13.50
CA HIS A 158 16.42 -8.59 -13.30
C HIS A 158 16.96 -8.92 -11.90
N MET A 159 17.23 -7.91 -11.06
CA MET A 159 17.65 -8.13 -9.68
C MET A 159 16.49 -8.64 -8.82
N SER A 160 16.83 -9.44 -7.80
CA SER A 160 15.88 -10.12 -6.94
C SER A 160 14.86 -9.16 -6.32
N ASP A 161 15.31 -8.01 -5.77
CA ASP A 161 14.42 -7.06 -5.10
C ASP A 161 13.42 -6.41 -6.08
N TYR A 162 13.79 -6.15 -7.34
CA TYR A 162 12.87 -5.62 -8.37
C TYR A 162 11.85 -6.67 -8.84
N VAL A 163 12.25 -7.94 -8.92
CA VAL A 163 11.32 -9.04 -9.23
C VAL A 163 10.31 -9.22 -8.11
N GLU A 164 10.79 -9.25 -6.86
CA GLU A 164 9.95 -9.36 -5.67
C GLU A 164 8.98 -8.19 -5.54
N ALA A 165 9.48 -6.95 -5.62
CA ALA A 165 8.66 -5.75 -5.53
C ALA A 165 7.54 -5.74 -6.59
N ARG A 166 7.84 -6.07 -7.85
CA ARG A 166 6.80 -6.19 -8.89
C ARG A 166 5.77 -7.26 -8.58
N GLY A 167 6.20 -8.44 -8.15
CA GLY A 167 5.30 -9.54 -7.83
C GLY A 167 4.30 -9.18 -6.73
N ILE A 168 4.72 -8.36 -5.77
CA ILE A 168 3.90 -7.87 -4.66
C ILE A 168 3.06 -6.63 -5.05
N LEU A 169 3.58 -5.74 -5.89
CA LEU A 169 2.87 -4.51 -6.30
C LEU A 169 1.76 -4.75 -7.32
N LEU A 170 1.85 -5.80 -8.14
CA LEU A 170 0.79 -6.17 -9.07
C LEU A 170 -0.58 -6.38 -8.40
N PRO A 171 -0.70 -7.24 -7.36
CA PRO A 171 -1.98 -7.38 -6.65
C PRO A 171 -2.38 -6.08 -5.94
N ALA A 172 -1.45 -5.29 -5.41
CA ALA A 172 -1.77 -3.99 -4.81
C ALA A 172 -2.51 -3.09 -5.80
N VAL A 173 -1.93 -2.90 -6.99
CA VAL A 173 -2.51 -2.10 -8.08
C VAL A 173 -3.87 -2.64 -8.52
N GLU A 174 -4.03 -3.95 -8.65
CA GLU A 174 -5.30 -4.57 -9.07
C GLU A 174 -6.42 -4.31 -8.07
N TYR A 175 -6.19 -4.57 -6.78
CA TYR A 175 -7.20 -4.38 -5.74
C TYR A 175 -7.55 -2.90 -5.55
N LEU A 176 -6.56 -2.00 -5.61
CA LEU A 176 -6.79 -0.57 -5.48
C LEU A 176 -7.52 0.02 -6.69
N ARG A 177 -7.20 -0.44 -7.91
CA ARG A 177 -7.98 -0.07 -9.09
C ARG A 177 -9.44 -0.51 -8.94
N ARG A 178 -9.68 -1.77 -8.55
CA ARG A 178 -11.04 -2.27 -8.27
C ARG A 178 -11.75 -1.45 -7.18
N ALA A 179 -11.05 -1.05 -6.12
CA ALA A 179 -11.59 -0.18 -5.10
C ALA A 179 -12.03 1.17 -5.68
N THR A 180 -11.20 1.79 -6.53
CA THR A 180 -11.55 3.06 -7.18
C THR A 180 -12.73 2.94 -8.14
N ASP A 181 -12.83 1.84 -8.89
CA ASP A 181 -13.93 1.61 -9.81
C ASP A 181 -15.24 1.33 -9.07
N ALA A 182 -15.20 0.55 -7.98
CA ALA A 182 -16.34 0.33 -7.10
C ALA A 182 -16.77 1.63 -6.40
N ALA A 183 -15.83 2.43 -5.90
CA ALA A 183 -16.11 3.73 -5.28
C ALA A 183 -16.75 4.71 -6.26
N ARG A 184 -16.29 4.72 -7.52
CA ARG A 184 -16.92 5.49 -8.62
C ARG A 184 -18.35 5.03 -8.88
N ALA A 185 -18.57 3.72 -8.99
CA ALA A 185 -19.90 3.17 -9.23
C ALA A 185 -20.89 3.45 -8.07
N GLN A 186 -20.38 3.65 -6.85
CA GLN A 186 -21.16 3.94 -5.66
C GLN A 186 -21.24 5.44 -5.30
N ASP A 187 -20.64 6.33 -6.11
CA ASP A 187 -20.49 7.78 -5.82
C ASP A 187 -19.83 8.07 -4.45
N ARG A 188 -18.93 7.19 -4.00
CA ARG A 188 -18.21 7.26 -2.70
C ARG A 188 -16.71 7.50 -2.87
N ILE A 189 -16.32 8.25 -3.89
CA ILE A 189 -14.92 8.56 -4.15
C ILE A 189 -14.40 9.49 -3.05
N THR A 190 -13.39 9.03 -2.32
CA THR A 190 -12.68 9.84 -1.32
C THR A 190 -11.31 10.24 -1.83
N GLY A 191 -10.80 11.38 -1.35
CA GLY A 191 -9.44 11.81 -1.68
C GLY A 191 -8.40 10.79 -1.19
N ASP A 192 -8.52 10.29 0.03
CA ASP A 192 -7.56 9.33 0.61
C ASP A 192 -7.40 8.04 -0.21
N LEU A 193 -8.47 7.58 -0.86
CA LEU A 193 -8.41 6.43 -1.78
C LEU A 193 -7.60 6.76 -3.05
N LEU A 194 -7.68 8.01 -3.52
CA LEU A 194 -7.12 8.45 -4.80
C LEU A 194 -5.68 9.00 -4.70
N SER A 195 -5.42 9.94 -3.80
CA SER A 195 -4.24 10.82 -3.89
C SER A 195 -2.99 10.33 -3.19
N THR A 196 -3.08 9.91 -1.92
CA THR A 196 -1.85 9.93 -1.11
C THR A 196 -1.43 8.59 -0.55
N GLU A 197 -2.37 7.70 -0.25
CA GLU A 197 -2.02 6.56 0.59
C GLU A 197 -2.00 5.22 -0.16
N GLN A 198 -2.57 5.16 -1.37
CA GLN A 198 -2.97 3.86 -1.89
C GLN A 198 -2.83 3.75 -3.41
N ALA A 199 -3.79 4.25 -4.19
CA ALA A 199 -3.80 3.99 -5.63
C ALA A 199 -2.62 4.67 -6.33
N ALA A 200 -2.48 6.00 -6.20
CA ALA A 200 -1.38 6.72 -6.84
C ALA A 200 0.00 6.17 -6.43
N GLU A 201 0.23 5.91 -5.14
CA GLU A 201 1.49 5.36 -4.63
C GLU A 201 1.78 3.97 -5.22
N ALA A 202 0.82 3.05 -5.19
CA ALA A 202 1.02 1.69 -5.74
C ALA A 202 1.37 1.73 -7.23
N PHE A 203 0.70 2.60 -8.00
CA PHE A 203 0.98 2.79 -9.42
C PHE A 203 2.34 3.46 -9.67
N MET A 204 2.74 4.45 -8.86
CA MET A 204 4.07 5.07 -8.96
C MET A 204 5.18 4.07 -8.62
N SER A 205 5.02 3.35 -7.50
CA SER A 205 5.96 2.31 -7.06
C SER A 205 6.09 1.21 -8.11
N LEU A 206 4.98 0.74 -8.68
CA LEU A 206 5.02 -0.25 -9.77
C LEU A 206 5.71 0.32 -11.03
N GLY A 207 5.49 1.59 -11.34
CA GLY A 207 6.19 2.30 -12.41
C GLY A 207 7.71 2.32 -12.22
N ASN A 208 8.17 2.60 -11.00
CA ASN A 208 9.60 2.65 -10.65
C ASN A 208 10.30 1.30 -10.79
N VAL A 209 9.59 0.20 -10.50
CA VAL A 209 10.16 -1.16 -10.62
C VAL A 209 9.86 -1.83 -11.96
N SER A 210 9.25 -1.12 -12.92
CA SER A 210 8.88 -1.63 -14.23
C SER A 210 9.81 -1.15 -15.34
N SER A 211 9.75 -1.82 -16.50
CA SER A 211 10.54 -1.43 -17.67
C SER A 211 10.25 0.01 -18.10
N PRO A 212 11.27 0.82 -18.46
CA PRO A 212 11.10 2.13 -19.07
C PRO A 212 10.19 2.16 -20.31
N ARG A 213 9.98 1.00 -20.94
CA ARG A 213 9.09 0.86 -22.11
C ARG A 213 7.61 0.79 -21.73
N MET A 214 7.30 0.41 -20.49
CA MET A 214 5.94 0.16 -20.01
C MET A 214 5.52 1.06 -18.84
N ASN A 215 6.47 1.60 -18.08
CA ASN A 215 6.22 2.37 -16.87
C ASN A 215 5.36 3.63 -17.12
N GLY A 216 5.40 4.19 -18.33
CA GLY A 216 4.64 5.38 -18.69
C GLY A 216 3.13 5.24 -18.44
N GLN A 217 2.55 4.05 -18.66
CA GLN A 217 1.12 3.82 -18.41
C GLN A 217 0.78 3.89 -16.91
N TYR A 218 1.65 3.34 -16.06
CA TYR A 218 1.44 3.37 -14.61
C TYR A 218 1.55 4.80 -14.06
N PHE A 219 2.55 5.56 -14.51
CA PHE A 219 2.68 6.97 -14.12
C PHE A 219 1.51 7.84 -14.61
N GLN A 220 1.02 7.60 -15.83
CA GLN A 220 -0.16 8.30 -16.34
C GLN A 220 -1.40 8.03 -15.47
N GLN A 221 -1.60 6.79 -15.04
CA GLN A 221 -2.71 6.44 -14.14
C GLN A 221 -2.55 7.08 -12.75
N ALA A 222 -1.35 7.03 -12.16
CA ALA A 222 -1.06 7.70 -10.90
C ALA A 222 -1.33 9.21 -10.96
N LEU A 223 -0.85 9.89 -12.01
CA LEU A 223 -1.12 11.31 -12.24
C LEU A 223 -2.61 11.59 -12.44
N GLY A 224 -3.34 10.68 -13.09
CA GLY A 224 -4.79 10.74 -13.21
C GLY A 224 -5.46 10.77 -11.84
N TYR A 225 -5.12 9.83 -10.95
CA TYR A 225 -5.65 9.78 -9.59
C TYR A 225 -5.31 11.02 -8.76
N LEU A 226 -4.06 11.49 -8.82
CA LEU A 226 -3.61 12.70 -8.11
C LEU A 226 -4.40 13.95 -8.54
N ARG A 227 -4.64 14.11 -9.85
CA ARG A 227 -5.44 15.23 -10.37
C ARG A 227 -6.90 15.14 -9.92
N THR A 228 -7.50 13.96 -9.98
CA THR A 228 -8.89 13.76 -9.52
C THR A 228 -9.01 14.07 -8.04
N ALA A 229 -8.05 13.62 -7.22
CA ALA A 229 -8.05 13.93 -5.80
C ALA A 229 -7.91 15.43 -5.51
N ASN A 230 -7.04 16.14 -6.23
CA ASN A 230 -6.87 17.58 -6.08
C ASN A 230 -8.12 18.40 -6.48
N GLN A 231 -9.02 17.80 -7.27
CA GLN A 231 -10.30 18.39 -7.65
C GLN A 231 -11.40 18.17 -6.60
N LEU A 232 -11.17 17.29 -5.61
CA LEU A 232 -12.15 17.03 -4.56
C LEU A 232 -12.18 18.19 -3.54
N PRO A 233 -13.37 18.68 -3.19
CA PRO A 233 -13.51 19.82 -2.28
C PRO A 233 -12.98 19.47 -0.88
N GLY A 234 -12.10 20.32 -0.35
CA GLY A 234 -11.52 20.16 0.99
C GLY A 234 -10.36 19.16 1.08
N TYR A 235 -9.97 18.53 -0.03
CA TYR A 235 -8.83 17.63 -0.05
C TYR A 235 -7.53 18.37 -0.38
N ILE A 236 -6.51 18.23 0.47
CA ILE A 236 -5.19 18.80 0.25
C ILE A 236 -4.22 17.67 -0.01
N LEU A 237 -3.64 17.65 -1.22
CA LEU A 237 -2.52 16.76 -1.53
C LEU A 237 -1.38 16.98 -0.53
N PRO A 238 -0.81 15.94 0.06
CA PRO A 238 0.37 16.05 0.90
C PRO A 238 1.57 16.63 0.16
N LEU A 239 2.39 17.39 0.90
CA LEU A 239 3.46 18.25 0.37
C LEU A 239 4.45 17.54 -0.57
N HIS A 240 4.66 16.24 -0.39
CA HIS A 240 5.58 15.44 -1.20
C HIS A 240 5.00 15.02 -2.57
N LEU A 241 3.68 15.12 -2.76
CA LEU A 241 2.96 14.83 -4.02
C LEU A 241 2.45 16.08 -4.73
N GLN A 242 2.66 17.28 -4.16
CA GLN A 242 2.30 18.56 -4.77
C GLN A 242 3.31 19.05 -5.82
N LYS A 243 4.48 18.41 -5.96
CA LYS A 243 5.58 18.83 -6.84
C LYS A 243 5.58 18.15 -8.19
#